data_AF-A0A1G6ZII3-F1
#
_entry.id   AF-A0A1G6ZII3-F1
#
_cell.length_a   1.000
_cell.length_b   1.000
_cell.length_c   1.000
_cell.angle_alpha   90.00
_cell.angle_beta   90.00
_cell.angle_gamma   90.00
#
_symmetry.space_group_name_H-M   'P 1'
#
loop_
_entity.id
_entity.type
_entity.pdbx_description
1 polymer ?
#
loop_
_entity_poly.entity_id
_entity_poly.type
_entity_poly.pdbx_seq_one_letter_code
_entity_poly.pdbx_strand_id
1 'polypeptide(L)'
;MEAGVMPAAMVSEWEIPARDLYMDHPQRQRDEAVRTGTFGAAAMIYAARSLGLGSTPMIGFDAEALHREFGLAANEVPVMLLSIGAERAGNWAQKPRRPVADVLDFV
;
A
#
# COMPACT_ATOMS: atom_id res chain seq x y z
N MET A 1 29.14 -0.37 -4.03
CA MET A 1 30.07 0.66 -4.56
C MET A 1 31.28 0.06 -5.28
N GLU A 2 31.82 -1.11 -4.86
CA GLU A 2 32.99 -1.74 -5.51
C GLU A 2 32.75 -2.35 -6.91
N ALA A 3 31.51 -2.65 -7.31
CA ALA A 3 31.22 -3.29 -8.61
C ALA A 3 31.09 -2.31 -9.79
N GLY A 4 31.30 -1.00 -9.60
CA GLY A 4 31.18 0.02 -10.67
C GLY A 4 29.76 0.30 -11.19
N VAL A 5 28.75 -0.47 -10.75
CA VAL A 5 27.35 -0.35 -11.20
C VAL A 5 26.64 0.90 -10.67
N MET A 6 27.08 1.42 -9.51
CA MET A 6 26.49 2.61 -8.87
C MET A 6 27.62 3.49 -8.31
N PRO A 7 28.15 4.43 -9.10
CA PRO A 7 29.10 5.44 -8.63
C PRO A 7 28.50 6.31 -7.53
N ALA A 8 29.30 6.78 -6.58
CA ALA A 8 28.81 7.59 -5.46
C ALA A 8 28.02 8.84 -5.89
N ALA A 9 28.44 9.51 -6.98
CA ALA A 9 27.76 10.68 -7.53
C ALA A 9 26.33 10.40 -8.02
N MET A 10 26.09 9.18 -8.54
CA MET A 10 24.80 8.73 -9.04
C MET A 10 23.71 8.72 -7.95
N VAL A 11 24.11 8.47 -6.69
CA VAL A 11 23.17 8.47 -5.57
C VAL A 11 22.54 9.85 -5.39
N SER A 12 23.36 10.90 -5.31
CA SER A 12 22.85 12.26 -5.12
C SER A 12 22.09 12.77 -6.35
N GLU A 13 22.54 12.41 -7.56
CA GLU A 13 21.85 12.76 -8.81
C GLU A 13 20.42 12.18 -8.90
N TRP A 14 20.19 11.00 -8.32
CA TRP A 14 18.85 10.38 -8.28
C TRP A 14 18.04 10.77 -7.05
N GLU A 15 18.69 10.94 -5.90
CA GLU A 15 18.03 11.30 -4.64
C GLU A 15 17.41 12.69 -4.73
N ILE A 16 18.11 13.68 -5.27
CA ILE A 16 17.65 15.08 -5.29
C ILE A 16 16.30 15.21 -6.03
N PRO A 17 16.16 14.76 -7.30
CA PRO A 17 14.87 14.84 -7.99
C PRO A 17 13.75 14.05 -7.30
N ALA A 18 14.07 12.88 -6.73
CA ALA A 18 13.09 12.09 -5.98
C ALA A 18 12.62 12.83 -4.72
N ARG A 19 13.53 13.52 -4.03
CA ARG A 19 13.22 14.33 -2.85
C ARG A 19 12.39 15.55 -3.22
N ASP A 20 12.78 16.27 -4.27
CA ASP A 20 12.08 17.47 -4.76
C ASP A 20 10.66 17.14 -5.25
N LEU A 21 10.45 15.92 -5.74
CA LEU A 21 9.13 15.43 -6.08
C LEU A 21 8.19 15.43 -4.87
N TYR A 22 8.66 15.29 -3.63
CA TYR A 22 7.78 15.13 -2.46
C TYR A 22 7.90 16.25 -1.41
N MET A 23 9.09 16.81 -1.17
CA MET A 23 9.37 17.63 0.02
C MET A 23 8.40 18.80 0.23
N ASP A 24 8.09 19.57 -0.82
CA ASP A 24 7.19 20.73 -0.73
C ASP A 24 5.73 20.40 -1.06
N HIS A 25 5.40 19.11 -1.11
CA HIS A 25 4.10 18.61 -1.59
C HIS A 25 3.45 17.63 -0.60
N PRO A 26 2.92 18.12 0.54
CA PRO A 26 2.38 17.26 1.61
C PRO A 26 1.24 16.35 1.15
N GLN A 27 0.37 16.82 0.26
CA GLN A 27 -0.67 15.97 -0.33
C GLN A 27 -0.06 14.81 -1.13
N ARG A 28 0.99 15.08 -1.91
CA ARG A 28 1.66 14.06 -2.73
C ARG A 28 2.38 13.03 -1.85
N GLN A 29 3.02 13.47 -0.76
CA GLN A 29 3.61 12.57 0.25
C GLN A 29 2.56 11.61 0.80
N ARG A 30 1.41 12.15 1.24
CA ARG A 30 0.31 11.35 1.77
C ARG A 30 -0.24 10.37 0.73
N ASP A 31 -0.48 10.83 -0.50
CA ASP A 31 -0.99 9.97 -1.57
C ASP A 31 0.00 8.86 -1.95
N GLU A 32 1.31 9.13 -1.85
CA GLU A 32 2.35 8.13 -2.07
C GLU A 32 2.41 7.08 -0.95
N ALA A 33 2.24 7.51 0.30
CA ALA A 33 2.11 6.58 1.43
C ALA A 33 0.90 5.65 1.23
N VAL A 34 -0.24 6.18 0.75
CA VAL A 34 -1.44 5.39 0.44
C VAL A 34 -1.19 4.42 -0.71
N ARG A 35 -0.55 4.87 -1.81
CA ARG A 35 -0.19 3.99 -2.95
C ARG A 35 0.70 2.84 -2.50
N THR A 36 1.77 3.15 -1.76
CA THR A 36 2.72 2.17 -1.24
C THR A 36 2.04 1.17 -0.31
N GLY A 37 1.27 1.66 0.68
CA GLY A 37 0.54 0.81 1.61
C GLY A 37 -0.48 -0.09 0.91
N THR A 38 -1.13 0.40 -0.15
CA THR A 38 -2.09 -0.39 -0.94
C THR A 38 -1.42 -1.53 -1.68
N PHE A 39 -0.29 -1.30 -2.35
CA PHE A 39 0.45 -2.37 -3.03
C PHE A 39 1.03 -3.39 -2.04
N GLY A 40 1.54 -2.93 -0.90
CA GLY A 40 2.00 -3.81 0.18
C GLY A 40 0.87 -4.71 0.70
N ALA A 41 -0.30 -4.15 0.95
CA ALA A 41 -1.47 -4.92 1.35
C ALA A 41 -1.94 -5.90 0.29
N ALA A 42 -1.97 -5.52 -0.99
CA ALA A 42 -2.31 -6.42 -2.09
C ALA A 42 -1.36 -7.63 -2.14
N ALA A 43 -0.05 -7.40 -2.01
CA ALA A 43 0.94 -8.48 -1.96
C ALA A 43 0.68 -9.44 -0.78
N MET A 44 0.39 -8.90 0.41
CA MET A 44 0.03 -9.70 1.59
C MET A 44 -1.26 -10.50 1.39
N ILE A 45 -2.29 -9.92 0.78
CA ILE A 45 -3.56 -10.59 0.45
C ILE A 45 -3.33 -11.78 -0.49
N TYR A 46 -2.54 -11.59 -1.56
CA TYR A 46 -2.22 -12.68 -2.49
C TYR A 46 -1.37 -13.78 -1.82
N ALA A 47 -0.39 -13.40 -1.00
CA ALA A 47 0.40 -14.36 -0.24
C ALA A 47 -0.47 -15.18 0.72
N ALA A 48 -1.33 -14.52 1.52
CA ALA A 48 -2.28 -15.17 2.40
C ALA A 48 -3.15 -16.20 1.67
N ARG A 49 -3.71 -15.81 0.51
CA ARG A 49 -4.52 -16.71 -0.34
C ARG A 49 -3.73 -17.94 -0.78
N SER A 50 -2.48 -17.77 -1.21
CA SER A 50 -1.62 -18.89 -1.63
C SER A 50 -1.29 -19.87 -0.49
N LEU A 51 -1.34 -19.40 0.75
CA LEU A 51 -1.14 -20.20 1.97
C LEU A 51 -2.45 -20.80 2.52
N GLY A 52 -3.56 -20.69 1.78
CA GLY A 52 -4.88 -21.17 2.23
C GLY A 52 -5.52 -20.32 3.34
N LEU A 53 -5.06 -19.07 3.50
CA LEU A 53 -5.60 -18.12 4.48
C LEU A 53 -6.56 -17.14 3.80
N GLY A 54 -7.53 -16.67 4.60
CA GLY A 54 -8.40 -15.56 4.26
C GLY A 54 -7.80 -14.22 4.69
N SER A 55 -8.25 -13.15 4.05
CA SER A 55 -7.82 -11.79 4.38
C SER A 55 -8.93 -10.77 4.17
N THR A 56 -9.02 -9.74 5.03
CA THR A 56 -10.00 -8.66 4.91
C THR A 56 -9.35 -7.29 5.08
N PRO A 57 -9.18 -6.50 4.00
CA PRO A 57 -8.78 -5.10 4.11
C PRO A 57 -9.96 -4.22 4.55
N MET A 58 -9.71 -3.26 5.44
CA MET A 58 -10.72 -2.35 6.01
C MET A 58 -10.16 -0.93 6.14
N ILE A 59 -10.97 0.06 5.71
CA ILE A 59 -10.65 1.49 5.82
C ILE A 59 -11.56 2.25 6.82
N GLY A 60 -12.59 1.60 7.35
CA GLY A 60 -13.58 2.21 8.23
C GLY A 60 -13.14 2.29 9.69
N PHE A 61 -11.95 2.83 9.95
CA PHE A 61 -11.38 3.02 11.29
C PHE A 61 -11.24 4.50 11.64
N ASP A 62 -11.08 4.82 12.93
CA ASP A 62 -10.74 6.15 13.41
C ASP A 62 -9.21 6.34 13.34
N ALA A 63 -8.76 7.17 12.39
CA ALA A 63 -7.34 7.43 12.17
C ALA A 63 -6.68 8.17 13.34
N GLU A 64 -7.41 9.06 14.03
CA GLU A 64 -6.90 9.80 15.18
C GLU A 64 -6.75 8.88 16.40
N ALA A 65 -7.69 7.95 16.59
CA ALA A 65 -7.58 6.93 17.61
C ALA A 65 -6.36 6.01 17.36
N LEU A 66 -6.11 5.61 16.11
CA LEU A 66 -4.91 4.84 15.77
C LEU A 66 -3.62 5.59 16.07
N HIS A 67 -3.54 6.88 15.71
CA HIS A 67 -2.35 7.69 16.03
C HIS A 67 -2.07 7.71 17.53
N ARG A 68 -3.11 7.92 18.35
CA ARG A 68 -2.96 7.96 19.81
C ARG A 68 -2.58 6.60 20.39
N GLU A 69 -3.27 5.54 20.00
CA GLU A 69 -3.11 4.21 20.58
C GLU A 69 -1.77 3.56 20.20
N PHE A 70 -1.33 3.77 18.95
CA PHE A 70 -0.09 3.16 18.43
C PHE A 70 1.09 4.12 18.40
N GLY A 71 0.92 5.37 18.87
CA GLY A 71 1.99 6.37 18.93
C GLY A 71 2.55 6.77 17.58
N LEU A 72 1.69 6.85 16.54
CA LEU A 72 2.12 7.19 15.20
C LEU A 72 2.61 8.65 15.13
N ALA A 73 3.69 8.88 14.39
CA ALA A 73 4.19 10.22 14.13
C ALA A 73 3.21 11.02 13.26
N ALA A 74 3.31 12.36 13.30
CA ALA A 74 2.42 13.25 12.55
C ALA A 74 2.45 13.04 11.01
N ASN A 75 3.52 12.42 10.50
CA ASN A 75 3.70 12.10 9.08
C ASN A 75 3.48 10.61 8.75
N GLU A 76 3.06 9.78 9.71
CA GLU A 76 2.73 8.38 9.48
C GLU A 76 1.25 8.25 9.14
N VAL A 77 0.95 7.82 7.92
CA VAL A 77 -0.43 7.74 7.43
C VAL A 77 -0.97 6.32 7.64
N PRO A 78 -1.96 6.09 8.52
CA PRO A 78 -2.64 4.79 8.59
C PRO A 78 -3.46 4.58 7.32
N VAL A 79 -3.06 3.61 6.49
CA VAL A 79 -3.66 3.36 5.17
C VAL A 79 -4.85 2.41 5.24
N MET A 80 -4.69 1.27 5.92
CA MET A 80 -5.74 0.27 6.09
C MET A 80 -5.43 -0.65 7.28
N LEU A 81 -6.47 -1.27 7.83
CA LEU A 81 -6.34 -2.44 8.67
C LEU A 81 -6.48 -3.69 7.80
N LEU A 82 -5.58 -4.66 7.95
CA LEU A 82 -5.61 -5.92 7.22
C LEU A 82 -5.60 -7.09 8.20
N SER A 83 -6.71 -7.81 8.29
CA SER A 83 -6.76 -9.07 9.04
C SER A 83 -6.40 -10.23 8.11
N ILE A 84 -5.64 -11.21 8.62
CA ILE A 84 -5.25 -12.44 7.93
C ILE A 84 -5.43 -13.61 8.90
N GLY A 85 -6.00 -14.73 8.44
CA GLY A 85 -6.17 -15.91 9.27
C GLY A 85 -6.88 -17.06 8.55
N ALA A 86 -7.16 -18.14 9.28
CA ALA A 86 -7.87 -19.30 8.73
C ALA A 86 -9.28 -18.90 8.24
N GLU A 87 -9.63 -19.33 7.03
CA GLU A 87 -10.97 -19.10 6.48
C GLU A 87 -12.02 -19.88 7.32
N ARG A 88 -13.12 -19.21 7.68
CA ARG A 88 -14.28 -19.85 8.30
C ARG A 88 -15.28 -20.29 7.25
N ALA A 89 -16.00 -21.38 7.53
CA ALA A 89 -17.15 -21.76 6.72
C ALA A 89 -18.22 -20.65 6.73
N GLY A 90 -18.94 -20.50 5.61
CA GLY A 90 -20.02 -19.51 5.48
C GLY A 90 -19.61 -18.17 4.86
N ASN A 91 -18.38 -18.03 4.36
CA ASN A 91 -18.03 -16.90 3.51
C ASN A 91 -18.93 -16.84 2.28
N TRP A 92 -19.36 -15.64 1.93
CA TRP A 92 -20.19 -15.42 0.75
C TRP A 92 -19.39 -15.70 -0.52
N ALA A 93 -20.09 -16.10 -1.58
CA ALA A 93 -19.49 -16.08 -2.91
C ALA A 93 -18.99 -14.66 -3.24
N GLN A 94 -18.03 -14.57 -4.15
CA GLN A 94 -17.51 -13.29 -4.62
C GLN A 94 -18.65 -12.35 -5.02
N LYS A 95 -18.66 -11.15 -4.43
CA LYS A 95 -19.65 -10.11 -4.80
C LYS A 95 -19.59 -9.82 -6.32
N PRO A 96 -20.71 -9.40 -6.94
CA PRO A 96 -20.71 -9.02 -8.36
C PRO A 96 -19.58 -8.04 -8.68
N ARG A 97 -18.96 -8.22 -9.85
CA ARG A 97 -17.97 -7.30 -10.43
C ARG A 97 -18.54 -6.77 -11.75
N ARG A 98 -18.11 -5.57 -12.14
CA ARG A 98 -18.44 -5.05 -13.48
C ARG A 98 -17.89 -6.02 -14.55
N PRO A 99 -18.61 -6.20 -15.68
CA PRO A 99 -18.09 -6.92 -16.83
C PRO A 99 -16.70 -6.41 -17.25
N VAL A 100 -15.82 -7.30 -17.71
CA VAL A 100 -14.45 -6.93 -18.14
C VAL A 100 -14.48 -5.92 -19.28
N ALA A 101 -15.41 -6.10 -20.23
CA ALA A 101 -15.61 -5.18 -21.35
C ALA A 101 -15.96 -3.74 -20.93
N ASP A 102 -16.39 -3.53 -19.68
CA ASP A 102 -16.73 -2.21 -19.15
C ASP A 102 -15.55 -1.52 -18.43
N VAL A 103 -14.43 -2.23 -18.22
CA VAL A 103 -13.28 -1.76 -17.42
C VAL A 103 -11.92 -1.91 -18.10
N LEU A 104 -11.85 -2.62 -19.23
CA LEU A 104 -10.63 -2.81 -20.02
C LEU A 104 -10.92 -2.50 -21.49
N ASP A 105 -10.15 -1.59 -22.06
CA ASP A 105 -10.17 -1.24 -23.48
C ASP A 105 -8.75 -1.37 -24.06
N PHE A 106 -8.65 -1.85 -25.30
CA PHE A 106 -7.38 -1.97 -26.02
C PHE A 106 -7.31 -0.83 -27.04
N VAL A 107 -6.39 0.11 -26.82
CA VAL A 107 -6.13 1.27 -27.69
C VAL A 107 -4.90 1.02 -28.55
#